data_AF-A0A7W0Y7N3-F1
#
_entry.id   AF-A0A7W0Y7N3-F1
#
_cell.length_a   1.000
_cell.length_b   1.000
_cell.length_c   1.000
_cell.angle_alpha   90.00
_cell.angle_beta   90.00
_cell.angle_gamma   90.00
#
_symmetry.space_group_name_H-M   'P 1'
#
loop_
_entity.id
_entity.type
_entity.pdbx_description
1 polymer ?
#
loop_
_entity_poly.entity_id
_entity_poly.type
_entity_poly.pdbx_seq_one_letter_code
_entity_poly.pdbx_strand_id
1 'polypeptide(L)'
;MKTAALALVFGSLVGCTGLIDGGGSGGGTPEERVARDKWISKALPQISPNCGACHNGAQPGIDFLAGDSDMGIRDTLIAFDPGVVNFDAPQASRLLTKGPHNGPGFTTEQASAVLEWLNAEKDALPDPGDEGPILVTAQFAPQYCSGGDPGSATCPINTVDLTPVGVAGGKITFVAQALSSGLYLNNLAVEGATEGIYIEHPLFTSYLADGRAVVDTIDRYYAVKMNLMANIKEPLQGGTAAFVGFGAGAGDKLEIRFKAIKIFQVEGMGSGSGSGSGEVGGCKVLASFKANAGTQLTNSCGGCHAGAANPNAKSAMNIDGANSADDAVAQLACNQVRTRINFQNTDLSGFYVAPNPGDPTNHPFKFNGNQANFNAFKAAVDPWVQAEKTAP
;
A
#
# COMPACT_ATOMS: atom_id res chain seq x y z
N MET A 1 12.63 20.28 57.02
CA MET A 1 11.55 19.29 56.81
C MET A 1 10.44 19.94 55.97
N LYS A 2 10.43 19.70 54.66
CA LYS A 2 9.26 19.88 53.79
C LYS A 2 9.37 18.83 52.68
N THR A 3 8.56 17.78 52.79
CA THR A 3 8.42 16.70 51.81
C THR A 3 7.43 17.14 50.74
N ALA A 4 7.87 17.18 49.48
CA ALA A 4 6.99 17.38 48.33
C ALA A 4 6.75 16.00 47.68
N ALA A 5 5.49 15.58 47.65
CA ALA A 5 5.04 14.36 47.00
C ALA A 5 4.89 14.60 45.49
N LEU A 6 5.66 13.86 44.70
CA LEU A 6 5.55 13.84 43.24
C LEU A 6 4.62 12.68 42.85
N ALA A 7 3.39 13.00 42.43
CA ALA A 7 2.44 12.02 41.92
C ALA A 7 2.80 11.68 40.46
N LEU A 8 3.24 10.45 40.23
CA LEU A 8 3.52 9.91 38.90
C LEU A 8 2.19 9.42 38.30
N VAL A 9 1.67 10.14 37.31
CA VAL A 9 0.51 9.70 36.52
C VAL A 9 1.01 8.73 35.44
N PHE A 10 0.74 7.44 35.62
CA PHE A 10 0.88 6.44 34.57
C PHE A 10 -0.26 6.64 33.55
N GLY A 11 0.06 7.27 32.42
CA GLY A 11 -0.81 7.26 31.24
C GLY A 11 -0.70 5.91 30.55
N SER A 12 -1.72 5.07 30.69
CA SER A 12 -1.91 3.87 29.89
C SER A 12 -2.20 4.28 28.45
N LEU A 13 -1.18 4.20 27.58
CA LEU A 13 -1.38 4.19 26.14
C LEU A 13 -2.10 2.89 25.78
N VAL A 14 -3.41 2.98 25.57
CA VAL A 14 -4.18 1.98 24.84
C VAL A 14 -3.78 2.13 23.37
N GLY A 15 -2.65 1.54 23.00
CA GLY A 15 -2.37 1.22 21.61
C GLY A 15 -3.35 0.12 21.19
N CYS A 16 -3.98 0.29 20.04
CA CYS A 16 -4.77 -0.76 19.38
C CYS A 16 -3.88 -2.01 19.30
N THR A 17 -4.08 -2.95 20.20
CA THR A 17 -3.50 -4.28 20.09
C THR A 17 -4.10 -4.89 18.85
N GLY A 18 -3.26 -5.13 17.83
CA GLY A 18 -3.62 -5.98 16.71
C GLY A 18 -4.33 -7.20 17.26
N LEU A 19 -5.54 -7.42 16.74
CA LEU A 19 -6.39 -8.54 17.07
C LEU A 19 -5.61 -9.82 16.75
N ILE A 20 -5.08 -10.46 17.79
CA ILE A 20 -4.61 -11.84 17.71
C ILE A 20 -5.87 -12.71 17.72
N ASP A 21 -6.57 -12.78 16.59
CA ASP A 21 -7.58 -13.81 16.41
C ASP A 21 -6.87 -15.11 16.05
N GLY A 22 -6.92 -16.02 17.02
CA GLY A 22 -6.27 -17.31 16.95
C GLY A 22 -6.82 -18.16 15.81
N GLY A 23 -5.91 -18.71 15.01
CA GLY A 23 -5.93 -20.13 14.66
C GLY A 23 -7.18 -20.68 13.98
N GLY A 24 -7.90 -19.88 13.20
CA GLY A 24 -8.91 -20.40 12.26
C GLY A 24 -8.20 -21.17 11.15
N SER A 25 -8.22 -22.50 11.21
CA SER A 25 -7.67 -23.44 10.22
C SER A 25 -8.37 -23.43 8.86
N GLY A 26 -8.99 -22.32 8.47
CA GLY A 26 -9.52 -22.12 7.14
C GLY A 26 -8.35 -21.85 6.21
N GLY A 27 -8.01 -22.82 5.36
CA GLY A 27 -7.10 -22.59 4.25
C GLY A 27 -7.51 -21.35 3.46
N GLY A 28 -6.51 -20.62 2.95
CA GLY A 28 -6.69 -19.43 2.15
C GLY A 28 -5.65 -18.34 2.43
N THR A 29 -5.54 -17.37 1.53
CA THR A 29 -4.68 -16.20 1.70
C THR A 29 -5.20 -15.33 2.86
N PRO A 30 -4.35 -14.46 3.43
CA PRO A 30 -4.76 -13.47 4.42
C PRO A 30 -5.91 -12.57 3.93
N GLU A 31 -5.91 -12.20 2.66
CA GLU A 31 -6.99 -11.42 2.02
C GLU A 31 -8.29 -12.22 2.00
N GLU A 32 -8.23 -13.50 1.62
CA GLU A 32 -9.39 -14.39 1.67
C GLU A 32 -9.93 -14.50 3.10
N ARG A 33 -9.05 -14.52 4.12
CA ARG A 33 -9.50 -14.50 5.52
C ARG A 33 -10.20 -13.19 5.88
N VAL A 34 -9.62 -12.04 5.53
CA VAL A 34 -10.23 -10.72 5.76
C VAL A 34 -11.58 -10.60 5.04
N ALA A 35 -11.67 -11.09 3.80
CA ALA A 35 -12.91 -11.09 3.03
C ALA A 35 -13.99 -11.95 3.71
N ARG A 36 -13.63 -13.15 4.17
CA ARG A 36 -14.52 -14.03 4.93
C ARG A 36 -14.94 -13.44 6.28
N ASP A 37 -14.03 -12.80 7.00
CA ASP A 37 -14.34 -12.15 8.27
C ASP A 37 -15.28 -10.96 8.07
N LYS A 38 -15.07 -10.15 7.03
CA LYS A 38 -15.98 -9.05 6.66
C LYS A 38 -17.31 -9.56 6.13
N TRP A 39 -17.35 -10.72 5.47
CA TRP A 39 -18.62 -11.35 5.10
C TRP A 39 -19.48 -11.59 6.35
N ILE A 40 -18.93 -12.30 7.34
CA ILE A 40 -19.63 -12.67 8.56
C ILE A 40 -19.97 -11.44 9.42
N SER A 41 -19.00 -10.54 9.63
CA SER A 41 -19.14 -9.44 10.59
C SER A 41 -19.80 -8.17 10.03
N LYS A 42 -19.80 -7.98 8.71
CA LYS A 42 -20.30 -6.76 8.06
C LYS A 42 -21.43 -7.04 7.08
N ALA A 43 -21.17 -7.83 6.03
CA ALA A 43 -22.10 -7.94 4.90
C ALA A 43 -23.33 -8.80 5.21
N LEU A 44 -23.14 -10.03 5.70
CA LEU A 44 -24.24 -10.96 5.95
C LEU A 44 -25.31 -10.42 6.91
N PRO A 45 -24.97 -9.73 8.03
CA PRO A 45 -25.96 -9.11 8.91
C PRO A 45 -26.82 -8.04 8.23
N GLN A 46 -26.34 -7.42 7.14
CA GLN A 46 -27.16 -6.49 6.35
C GLN A 46 -27.92 -7.21 5.24
N ILE A 47 -27.30 -8.20 4.59
CA ILE A 47 -27.90 -8.89 3.44
C ILE A 47 -29.04 -9.82 3.86
N SER A 48 -28.83 -10.66 4.88
CA SER A 48 -29.78 -11.71 5.25
C SER A 48 -31.16 -11.15 5.67
N PRO A 49 -31.26 -10.16 6.57
CA PRO A 49 -32.57 -9.63 6.99
C PRO A 49 -33.31 -8.87 5.88
N ASN A 50 -32.57 -8.26 4.95
CA ASN A 50 -33.16 -7.40 3.91
C ASN A 50 -33.47 -8.16 2.61
N CYS A 51 -32.79 -9.28 2.34
CA CYS A 51 -32.87 -10.00 1.07
C CYS A 51 -33.21 -11.49 1.22
N GLY A 52 -32.91 -12.10 2.37
CA GLY A 52 -32.99 -13.54 2.58
C GLY A 52 -34.41 -14.11 2.45
N ALA A 53 -35.45 -13.35 2.79
CA ALA A 53 -36.84 -13.82 2.70
C ALA A 53 -37.26 -14.22 1.27
N CYS A 54 -36.64 -13.63 0.24
CA CYS A 54 -36.96 -13.93 -1.16
C CYS A 54 -35.83 -14.67 -1.89
N HIS A 55 -34.58 -14.44 -1.50
CA HIS A 55 -33.40 -14.91 -2.25
C HIS A 55 -32.73 -16.17 -1.66
N ASN A 56 -33.32 -16.81 -0.64
CA ASN A 56 -32.78 -17.97 0.07
C ASN A 56 -32.82 -19.33 -0.67
N GLY A 57 -33.22 -19.38 -1.93
CA GLY A 57 -33.41 -20.66 -2.64
C GLY A 57 -34.84 -21.13 -2.81
N ALA A 58 -35.84 -20.48 -2.21
CA ALA A 58 -37.24 -20.86 -2.39
C ALA A 58 -37.78 -20.57 -3.80
N GLN A 59 -37.17 -19.63 -4.52
CA GLN A 59 -37.56 -19.24 -5.88
C GLN A 59 -36.38 -19.40 -6.85
N PRO A 60 -36.46 -20.35 -7.80
CA PRO A 60 -35.41 -20.53 -8.80
C PRO A 60 -35.19 -19.27 -9.66
N GLY A 61 -33.93 -18.94 -9.93
CA GLY A 61 -33.55 -17.83 -10.81
C GLY A 61 -33.35 -16.50 -10.08
N ILE A 62 -33.62 -16.44 -8.78
CA ILE A 62 -33.26 -15.31 -7.91
C ILE A 62 -32.59 -15.78 -6.61
N ASP A 63 -32.13 -17.02 -6.56
CA ASP A 63 -31.67 -17.75 -5.38
C ASP A 63 -30.20 -17.47 -5.01
N PHE A 64 -29.73 -16.23 -5.18
CA PHE A 64 -28.35 -15.86 -4.92
C PHE A 64 -27.94 -15.86 -3.44
N LEU A 65 -28.86 -16.13 -2.51
CA LEU A 65 -28.57 -16.36 -1.09
C LEU A 65 -28.93 -17.78 -0.65
N ALA A 66 -29.08 -18.73 -1.60
CA ALA A 66 -29.18 -20.13 -1.24
C ALA A 66 -27.89 -20.60 -0.56
N GLY A 67 -27.99 -21.47 0.44
CA GLY A 67 -26.83 -22.02 1.14
C GLY A 67 -27.17 -22.49 2.55
N ASP A 68 -26.60 -23.62 2.96
CA ASP A 68 -26.86 -24.24 4.27
C ASP A 68 -25.97 -23.70 5.40
N SER A 69 -25.07 -22.76 5.08
CA SER A 69 -24.20 -22.09 6.05
C SER A 69 -23.93 -20.66 5.60
N ASP A 70 -23.50 -19.80 6.53
CA ASP A 70 -23.14 -18.42 6.23
C ASP A 70 -22.10 -18.34 5.10
N MET A 71 -21.10 -19.21 5.11
CA MET A 71 -20.11 -19.31 4.03
C MET A 71 -20.68 -19.88 2.73
N GLY A 72 -21.61 -20.85 2.81
CA GLY A 72 -22.31 -21.34 1.63
C GLY A 72 -23.13 -20.25 0.94
N ILE A 73 -23.80 -19.39 1.70
CA ILE A 73 -24.55 -18.24 1.18
C ILE A 73 -23.61 -17.27 0.47
N ARG A 74 -22.43 -17.00 1.05
CA ARG A 74 -21.39 -16.18 0.41
C ARG A 74 -21.00 -16.76 -0.93
N ASP A 75 -20.63 -18.04 -0.95
CA ASP A 75 -20.10 -18.69 -2.14
C ASP A 75 -21.14 -18.72 -3.26
N THR A 76 -22.41 -18.97 -2.93
CA THR A 76 -23.53 -18.86 -3.87
C THR A 76 -23.72 -17.44 -4.39
N LEU A 77 -23.66 -16.42 -3.54
CA LEU A 77 -23.79 -15.01 -3.95
C LEU A 77 -22.68 -14.59 -4.92
N ILE A 78 -21.44 -15.00 -4.62
CA ILE A 78 -20.25 -14.71 -5.44
C ILE A 78 -20.36 -15.39 -6.81
N ALA A 79 -20.82 -16.64 -6.85
CA ALA A 79 -20.89 -17.44 -8.07
C ALA A 79 -22.18 -17.23 -8.90
N PHE A 80 -23.14 -16.42 -8.43
CA PHE A 80 -24.45 -16.32 -9.07
C PHE A 80 -24.40 -15.69 -10.47
N ASP A 81 -25.15 -16.25 -11.42
CA ASP A 81 -25.26 -15.76 -12.80
C ASP A 81 -26.75 -15.54 -13.18
N PRO A 82 -27.16 -14.33 -13.63
CA PRO A 82 -26.35 -13.14 -13.87
C PRO A 82 -25.78 -12.51 -12.60
N GLY A 83 -24.49 -12.15 -12.66
CA GLY A 83 -23.70 -11.56 -11.57
C GLY A 83 -24.47 -10.53 -10.72
N VAL A 84 -24.44 -10.71 -9.40
CA VAL A 84 -25.06 -9.79 -8.42
C VAL A 84 -24.00 -8.87 -7.81
N VAL A 85 -22.79 -9.38 -7.66
CA VAL A 85 -21.60 -8.66 -7.20
C VAL A 85 -20.67 -8.35 -8.36
N ASN A 86 -19.98 -7.22 -8.31
CA ASN A 86 -19.00 -6.80 -9.29
C ASN A 86 -17.72 -6.43 -8.56
N PHE A 87 -16.69 -7.28 -8.63
CA PHE A 87 -15.42 -7.04 -7.93
C PHE A 87 -14.48 -6.12 -8.71
N ASP A 88 -14.67 -5.95 -10.02
CA ASP A 88 -13.92 -4.96 -10.78
C ASP A 88 -14.31 -3.54 -10.36
N ALA A 89 -15.60 -3.32 -10.11
CA ALA A 89 -16.16 -2.09 -9.58
C ALA A 89 -17.16 -2.37 -8.44
N PRO A 90 -16.67 -2.58 -7.19
CA PRO A 90 -17.50 -2.92 -6.02
C PRO A 90 -18.74 -2.04 -5.85
N GLN A 91 -18.59 -0.73 -6.02
CA GLN A 91 -19.66 0.27 -5.90
C GLN A 91 -20.76 0.11 -6.97
N ALA A 92 -20.42 -0.47 -8.12
CA ALA A 92 -21.35 -0.72 -9.22
C ALA A 92 -22.07 -2.08 -9.09
N SER A 93 -21.75 -2.88 -8.07
CA SER A 93 -22.44 -4.16 -7.80
C SER A 93 -23.95 -3.97 -7.79
N ARG A 94 -24.69 -4.85 -8.48
CA ARG A 94 -26.16 -4.83 -8.48
C ARG A 94 -26.74 -4.98 -7.08
N LEU A 95 -26.00 -5.63 -6.18
CA LEU A 95 -26.30 -5.70 -4.76
C LEU A 95 -26.45 -4.31 -4.11
N LEU A 96 -25.63 -3.34 -4.50
CA LEU A 96 -25.61 -1.96 -3.98
C LEU A 96 -26.45 -1.00 -4.84
N THR A 97 -26.50 -1.23 -6.15
CA THR A 97 -27.16 -0.34 -7.12
C THR A 97 -28.58 -0.79 -7.49
N LYS A 98 -29.16 -1.70 -6.70
CA LYS A 98 -30.50 -2.24 -6.98
C LYS A 98 -31.52 -1.10 -7.17
N GLY A 99 -32.24 -1.16 -8.29
CA GLY A 99 -33.34 -0.25 -8.58
C GLY A 99 -34.60 -0.56 -7.75
N PRO A 100 -35.78 -0.08 -8.18
CA PRO A 100 -37.05 -0.38 -7.52
C PRO A 100 -37.26 -1.90 -7.38
N HIS A 101 -37.42 -2.36 -6.14
CA HIS A 101 -37.56 -3.76 -5.77
C HIS A 101 -38.57 -3.90 -4.61
N ASN A 102 -39.22 -5.07 -4.48
CA ASN A 102 -40.09 -5.38 -3.34
C ASN A 102 -39.27 -5.60 -2.06
N GLY A 103 -38.97 -4.53 -1.34
CA GLY A 103 -38.21 -4.55 -0.10
C GLY A 103 -37.46 -3.24 0.11
N PRO A 104 -37.05 -2.91 1.35
CA PRO A 104 -36.28 -1.70 1.58
C PRO A 104 -34.95 -1.75 0.83
N GLY A 105 -34.57 -0.60 0.28
CA GLY A 105 -33.18 -0.36 -0.11
C GLY A 105 -32.27 -0.47 1.11
N PHE A 106 -30.99 -0.73 0.89
CA PHE A 106 -30.03 -0.51 1.97
C PHE A 106 -30.03 0.96 2.35
N THR A 107 -29.95 1.23 3.64
CA THR A 107 -29.50 2.54 4.16
C THR A 107 -28.05 2.80 3.74
N THR A 108 -27.60 4.05 3.86
CA THR A 108 -26.22 4.42 3.56
C THR A 108 -25.21 3.62 4.39
N GLU A 109 -25.50 3.40 5.68
CA GLU A 109 -24.64 2.65 6.59
C GLU A 109 -24.59 1.17 6.21
N GLN A 110 -25.73 0.58 5.85
CA GLN A 110 -25.81 -0.81 5.37
C GLN A 110 -25.02 -0.99 4.07
N ALA A 111 -25.18 -0.07 3.13
CA ALA A 111 -24.45 -0.09 1.85
C ALA A 111 -22.94 0.04 2.06
N SER A 112 -22.49 0.89 2.99
CA SER A 112 -21.08 1.02 3.37
C SER A 112 -20.52 -0.28 3.95
N ALA A 113 -21.26 -0.97 4.83
CA ALA A 113 -20.83 -2.24 5.41
C ALA A 113 -20.71 -3.37 4.37
N VAL A 114 -21.63 -3.42 3.40
CA VAL A 114 -21.55 -4.37 2.28
C VAL A 114 -20.41 -4.00 1.32
N LEU A 115 -20.19 -2.71 1.07
CA LEU A 115 -19.09 -2.23 0.22
C LEU A 115 -17.71 -2.55 0.83
N GLU A 116 -17.55 -2.45 2.15
CA GLU A 116 -16.31 -2.87 2.83
C GLU A 116 -15.98 -4.34 2.56
N TRP A 117 -16.98 -5.21 2.58
CA TRP A 117 -16.81 -6.62 2.24
C TRP A 117 -16.47 -6.81 0.76
N LEU A 118 -17.20 -6.16 -0.16
CA LEU A 118 -16.94 -6.27 -1.60
C LEU A 118 -15.53 -5.80 -1.98
N ASN A 119 -14.99 -4.77 -1.30
CA ASN A 119 -13.61 -4.36 -1.49
C ASN A 119 -12.62 -5.42 -0.98
N ALA A 120 -12.90 -6.07 0.15
CA ALA A 120 -12.04 -7.15 0.63
C ALA A 120 -12.09 -8.39 -0.26
N GLU A 121 -13.26 -8.72 -0.82
CA GLU A 121 -13.36 -9.77 -1.85
C GLU A 121 -12.55 -9.41 -3.09
N LYS A 122 -12.65 -8.17 -3.57
CA LYS A 122 -11.81 -7.67 -4.67
C LYS A 122 -10.32 -7.81 -4.34
N ASP A 123 -9.91 -7.45 -3.14
CA ASP A 123 -8.51 -7.56 -2.72
C ASP A 123 -8.04 -9.02 -2.61
N ALA A 124 -8.96 -9.93 -2.29
CA ALA A 124 -8.75 -11.38 -2.23
C ALA A 124 -8.76 -12.07 -3.59
N LEU A 125 -9.34 -11.43 -4.63
CA LEU A 125 -9.23 -11.96 -5.98
C LEU A 125 -7.79 -11.83 -6.49
N PRO A 126 -7.31 -12.82 -7.27
CA PRO A 126 -6.16 -12.61 -8.15
C PRO A 126 -6.47 -11.39 -9.03
N ASP A 127 -5.50 -10.50 -9.24
CA ASP A 127 -5.72 -9.31 -10.08
C ASP A 127 -6.19 -9.76 -11.48
N PRO A 128 -7.14 -9.07 -12.14
CA PRO A 128 -7.55 -9.42 -13.49
C PRO A 128 -6.35 -9.30 -14.45
N GLY A 129 -5.77 -10.44 -14.85
CA GLY A 129 -4.50 -10.53 -15.58
C GLY A 129 -3.43 -11.37 -14.86
N ASP A 130 -3.69 -11.80 -13.63
CA ASP A 130 -2.81 -12.58 -12.76
C ASP A 130 -2.96 -14.11 -12.96
N GLU A 131 -3.26 -14.53 -14.19
CA GLU A 131 -2.66 -15.77 -14.73
C GLU A 131 -1.18 -15.55 -15.12
N GLY A 132 -0.62 -14.41 -14.71
CA GLY A 132 0.78 -14.08 -14.84
C GLY A 132 1.70 -15.08 -14.16
N PRO A 133 2.99 -15.09 -14.54
CA PRO A 133 3.98 -15.95 -13.92
C PRO A 133 3.98 -15.69 -12.41
N ILE A 134 4.08 -16.77 -11.63
CA ILE A 134 4.16 -16.70 -10.17
C ILE A 134 5.30 -15.72 -9.80
N LEU A 135 4.96 -14.59 -9.17
CA LEU A 135 5.91 -13.52 -8.84
C LEU A 135 6.68 -13.89 -7.56
N VAL A 136 7.58 -14.86 -7.68
CA VAL A 136 8.41 -15.36 -6.57
C VAL A 136 9.89 -15.25 -6.90
N THR A 137 10.68 -14.83 -5.92
CA THR A 137 12.13 -14.89 -6.02
C THR A 137 12.61 -16.34 -6.02
N ALA A 138 13.69 -16.66 -6.71
CA ALA A 138 14.33 -17.97 -6.53
C ALA A 138 14.65 -18.22 -5.05
N GLN A 139 14.49 -19.46 -4.57
CA GLN A 139 14.87 -19.81 -3.20
C GLN A 139 16.37 -19.55 -2.97
N PHE A 140 16.71 -18.82 -1.91
CA PHE A 140 18.08 -18.46 -1.60
C PHE A 140 18.42 -18.80 -0.14
N ALA A 141 19.68 -19.15 0.12
CA ALA A 141 20.16 -19.39 1.48
C ALA A 141 20.62 -18.05 2.08
N PRO A 142 19.97 -17.54 3.14
CA PRO A 142 20.42 -16.32 3.78
C PRO A 142 21.77 -16.54 4.46
N GLN A 143 22.64 -15.54 4.37
CA GLN A 143 23.87 -15.45 5.15
C GLN A 143 23.55 -14.81 6.50
N TYR A 144 23.94 -15.48 7.58
CA TYR A 144 23.59 -15.06 8.94
C TYR A 144 24.68 -14.18 9.56
N CYS A 145 24.23 -13.13 10.24
CA CYS A 145 25.04 -12.29 11.09
C CYS A 145 25.29 -12.98 12.44
N SER A 146 26.57 -13.24 12.72
CA SER A 146 27.07 -13.81 13.98
C SER A 146 27.68 -12.75 14.90
N GLY A 147 27.89 -11.53 14.40
CA GLY A 147 28.36 -10.37 15.17
C GLY A 147 29.02 -9.31 14.29
N GLY A 148 29.30 -8.13 14.86
CA GLY A 148 29.91 -7.00 14.15
C GLY A 148 28.92 -6.10 13.41
N ASP A 149 29.44 -5.13 12.66
CA ASP A 149 28.64 -4.14 11.94
C ASP A 149 28.06 -4.70 10.63
N PRO A 150 26.84 -4.29 10.22
CA PRO A 150 26.26 -4.66 8.93
C PRO A 150 27.22 -4.43 7.75
N GLY A 151 27.39 -5.46 6.92
CA GLY A 151 28.31 -5.46 5.77
C GLY A 151 29.70 -6.03 6.09
N SER A 152 30.02 -6.31 7.35
CA SER A 152 31.24 -7.02 7.73
C SER A 152 31.19 -8.51 7.36
N ALA A 153 32.34 -9.18 7.36
CA ALA A 153 32.42 -10.61 7.07
C ALA A 153 31.60 -11.48 8.04
N THR A 154 31.40 -11.02 9.27
CA THR A 154 30.62 -11.72 10.30
C THR A 154 29.16 -11.24 10.38
N CYS A 155 28.79 -10.19 9.65
CA CYS A 155 27.43 -9.64 9.59
C CYS A 155 27.05 -9.20 8.17
N PRO A 156 26.95 -10.14 7.21
CA PRO A 156 26.73 -9.82 5.81
C PRO A 156 25.34 -9.21 5.56
N ILE A 157 25.27 -8.33 4.56
CA ILE A 157 24.00 -7.83 4.01
C ILE A 157 23.58 -8.78 2.89
N ASN A 158 22.49 -9.49 3.10
CA ASN A 158 21.83 -10.28 2.08
C ASN A 158 21.24 -9.36 1.02
N THR A 159 21.35 -9.76 -0.23
CA THR A 159 20.78 -9.05 -1.38
C THR A 159 20.01 -10.04 -2.22
N VAL A 160 18.72 -9.79 -2.38
CA VAL A 160 17.81 -10.57 -3.22
C VAL A 160 17.59 -9.80 -4.51
N ASP A 161 17.98 -10.40 -5.63
CA ASP A 161 17.78 -9.84 -6.97
C ASP A 161 16.33 -10.02 -7.43
N LEU A 162 15.70 -8.94 -7.87
CA LEU A 162 14.32 -8.92 -8.35
C LEU A 162 14.21 -9.02 -9.88
N THR A 163 15.33 -9.16 -10.59
CA THR A 163 15.36 -9.43 -12.03
C THR A 163 14.50 -10.65 -12.42
N PRO A 164 14.54 -11.79 -11.69
CA PRO A 164 13.73 -12.97 -12.02
C PRO A 164 12.21 -12.73 -11.93
N VAL A 165 11.78 -11.70 -11.20
CA VAL A 165 10.37 -11.32 -11.01
C VAL A 165 10.02 -10.04 -11.77
N GLY A 166 10.81 -9.70 -12.80
CA GLY A 166 10.45 -8.67 -13.79
C GLY A 166 10.97 -7.27 -13.51
N VAL A 167 11.84 -7.07 -12.51
CA VAL A 167 12.41 -5.75 -12.18
C VAL A 167 13.94 -5.81 -12.19
N ALA A 168 14.51 -5.69 -13.38
CA ALA A 168 15.96 -5.75 -13.59
C ALA A 168 16.70 -4.69 -12.77
N GLY A 169 17.62 -5.12 -11.90
CA GLY A 169 18.40 -4.24 -11.03
C GLY A 169 17.70 -3.79 -9.74
N GLY A 170 16.41 -4.12 -9.55
CA GLY A 170 15.71 -3.94 -8.29
C GLY A 170 16.16 -4.97 -7.26
N LYS A 171 16.20 -4.60 -5.97
CA LYS A 171 16.70 -5.49 -4.91
C LYS A 171 15.90 -5.38 -3.62
N ILE A 172 15.87 -6.46 -2.86
CA ILE A 172 15.58 -6.41 -1.42
C ILE A 172 16.88 -6.70 -0.67
N THR A 173 17.20 -5.88 0.33
CA THR A 173 18.40 -6.05 1.17
C THR A 173 18.03 -6.19 2.62
N PHE A 174 18.77 -7.00 3.38
CA PHE A 174 18.60 -7.15 4.83
C PHE A 174 19.81 -7.83 5.47
N VAL A 175 19.92 -7.70 6.79
CA VAL A 175 20.79 -8.56 7.61
C VAL A 175 19.91 -9.60 8.29
N ALA A 176 20.30 -10.87 8.16
CA ALA A 176 19.62 -11.98 8.80
C ALA A 176 20.33 -12.38 10.10
N GLN A 177 19.59 -12.59 11.17
CA GLN A 177 20.08 -13.11 12.44
C GLN A 177 19.27 -14.35 12.82
N ALA A 178 19.96 -15.46 13.05
CA ALA A 178 19.32 -16.68 13.52
C ALA A 178 18.90 -16.51 14.99
N LEU A 179 17.65 -16.84 15.30
CA LEU A 179 17.15 -16.92 16.67
C LEU A 179 16.96 -18.39 17.05
N SER A 180 16.86 -18.66 18.36
CA SER A 180 16.59 -20.02 18.86
C SER A 180 15.26 -20.61 18.36
N SER A 181 14.31 -19.75 17.97
CA SER A 181 12.96 -20.15 17.55
C SER A 181 12.52 -19.49 16.23
N GLY A 182 13.44 -18.99 15.42
CA GLY A 182 13.08 -18.30 14.19
C GLY A 182 14.18 -17.48 13.54
N LEU A 183 13.77 -16.51 12.74
CA LEU A 183 14.63 -15.62 11.99
C LEU A 183 14.32 -14.16 12.33
N TYR A 184 15.34 -13.36 12.58
CA TYR A 184 15.21 -11.91 12.68
C TYR A 184 15.87 -11.23 11.49
N LEU A 185 15.15 -10.33 10.85
CA LEU A 185 15.66 -9.47 9.80
C LEU A 185 15.78 -8.04 10.34
N ASN A 186 16.91 -7.39 10.09
CA ASN A 186 17.07 -5.95 10.28
C ASN A 186 17.66 -5.31 9.01
N ASN A 187 17.63 -3.99 8.95
CA ASN A 187 18.00 -3.22 7.76
C ASN A 187 17.26 -3.70 6.49
N LEU A 188 16.03 -4.21 6.67
CA LEU A 188 15.20 -4.70 5.59
C LEU A 188 14.72 -3.53 4.74
N ALA A 189 15.13 -3.50 3.49
CA ALA A 189 14.87 -2.37 2.60
C ALA A 189 14.69 -2.85 1.17
N VAL A 190 13.89 -2.08 0.42
CA VAL A 190 13.69 -2.24 -1.02
C VAL A 190 14.53 -1.17 -1.70
N GLU A 191 15.29 -1.56 -2.72
CA GLU A 191 16.09 -0.68 -3.56
C GLU A 191 15.51 -0.70 -4.98
N GLY A 192 15.08 0.46 -5.47
CA GLY A 192 14.53 0.60 -6.81
C GLY A 192 15.58 0.40 -7.90
N ALA A 193 15.16 -0.16 -9.03
CA ALA A 193 15.98 -0.28 -10.24
C ALA A 193 16.29 1.09 -10.86
N THR A 194 16.98 1.12 -12.00
CA THR A 194 17.17 2.35 -12.81
C THR A 194 15.84 2.98 -13.24
N GLU A 195 14.79 2.17 -13.38
CA GLU A 195 13.44 2.61 -13.69
C GLU A 195 12.55 2.66 -12.44
N GLY A 196 13.12 2.54 -11.24
CA GLY A 196 12.41 2.39 -9.98
C GLY A 196 11.67 1.05 -9.84
N ILE A 197 10.79 0.93 -8.85
CA ILE A 197 10.07 -0.31 -8.55
C ILE A 197 8.73 -0.01 -7.88
N TYR A 198 7.71 -0.75 -8.28
CA TYR A 198 6.48 -0.91 -7.51
C TYR A 198 6.43 -2.34 -6.96
N ILE A 199 6.18 -2.48 -5.66
CA ILE A 199 5.86 -3.75 -5.03
C ILE A 199 4.55 -3.66 -4.25
N GLU A 200 3.82 -4.75 -4.25
CA GLU A 200 2.65 -4.97 -3.41
C GLU A 200 2.81 -6.31 -2.69
N HIS A 201 2.57 -6.26 -1.39
CA HIS A 201 2.38 -7.45 -0.56
C HIS A 201 3.51 -8.49 -0.67
N PRO A 202 4.73 -8.16 -0.20
CA PRO A 202 5.81 -9.13 -0.11
C PRO A 202 5.56 -10.15 1.00
N LEU A 203 5.25 -11.39 0.65
CA LEU A 203 5.06 -12.51 1.58
C LEU A 203 6.33 -13.38 1.65
N PHE A 204 6.87 -13.55 2.85
CA PHE A 204 8.07 -14.36 3.08
C PHE A 204 7.69 -15.82 3.38
N THR A 205 8.48 -16.75 2.83
CA THR A 205 8.38 -18.19 3.14
C THR A 205 9.77 -18.75 3.43
N SER A 206 9.90 -19.50 4.51
CA SER A 206 11.09 -20.29 4.80
C SER A 206 10.91 -21.72 4.30
N TYR A 207 11.92 -22.27 3.65
CA TYR A 207 11.99 -23.69 3.30
C TYR A 207 13.03 -24.34 4.19
N LEU A 208 12.59 -25.28 5.02
CA LEU A 208 13.48 -26.04 5.88
C LEU A 208 14.37 -26.97 5.05
N ALA A 209 15.48 -27.43 5.61
CA ALA A 209 16.41 -28.35 4.94
C ALA A 209 15.75 -29.64 4.41
N ASP A 210 14.62 -30.06 5.00
CA ASP A 210 13.80 -31.20 4.57
C ASP A 210 12.80 -30.87 3.45
N GLY A 211 12.77 -29.62 2.97
CA GLY A 211 11.90 -29.11 1.92
C GLY A 211 10.54 -28.60 2.40
N ARG A 212 10.19 -28.70 3.68
CA ARG A 212 8.93 -28.18 4.20
C ARG A 212 8.91 -26.66 4.15
N ALA A 213 7.80 -26.09 3.65
CA ALA A 213 7.55 -24.65 3.65
C ALA A 213 6.92 -24.18 4.96
N VAL A 214 7.42 -23.08 5.49
CA VAL A 214 6.89 -22.33 6.63
C VAL A 214 6.62 -20.90 6.14
N VAL A 215 5.35 -20.62 5.85
CA VAL A 215 4.89 -19.32 5.37
C VAL A 215 4.77 -18.35 6.54
N ASP A 216 5.02 -17.05 6.33
CA ASP A 216 4.71 -16.01 7.30
C ASP A 216 3.18 -15.91 7.50
N THR A 217 2.67 -16.63 8.50
CA THR A 217 1.23 -16.75 8.76
C THR A 217 0.57 -15.46 9.23
N ILE A 218 1.37 -14.54 9.78
CA ILE A 218 0.93 -13.20 10.18
C ILE A 218 0.76 -12.31 8.94
N ASP A 219 1.48 -12.63 7.86
CA ASP A 219 1.54 -11.85 6.63
C ASP A 219 1.78 -10.38 6.91
N ARG A 220 2.95 -10.14 7.47
CA ARG A 220 3.29 -8.86 8.11
C ARG A 220 3.29 -7.70 7.15
N TYR A 221 3.40 -7.98 5.85
CA TYR A 221 3.49 -6.98 4.80
C TYR A 221 2.25 -6.98 3.89
N TYR A 222 1.13 -7.56 4.33
CA TYR A 222 -0.12 -7.59 3.54
C TYR A 222 -0.51 -6.19 3.00
N ALA A 223 -0.40 -5.16 3.85
CA ALA A 223 -0.77 -3.79 3.50
C ALA A 223 0.33 -3.01 2.75
N VAL A 224 1.49 -3.62 2.48
CA VAL A 224 2.57 -2.90 1.82
C VAL A 224 2.24 -2.68 0.36
N LYS A 225 2.17 -1.40 -0.01
CA LYS A 225 2.32 -0.91 -1.37
C LYS A 225 3.45 0.10 -1.35
N MET A 226 4.53 -0.21 -2.05
CA MET A 226 5.69 0.68 -2.14
C MET A 226 5.96 1.01 -3.59
N ASN A 227 6.13 2.28 -3.85
CA ASN A 227 6.45 2.81 -5.16
C ASN A 227 7.70 3.66 -5.04
N LEU A 228 8.85 3.06 -5.32
CA LEU A 228 10.15 3.69 -5.17
C LEU A 228 10.68 4.12 -6.51
N MET A 229 11.18 5.35 -6.56
CA MET A 229 11.80 5.90 -7.76
C MET A 229 13.19 5.27 -7.98
N ALA A 230 13.83 5.67 -9.07
CA ALA A 230 15.06 5.07 -9.52
C ALA A 230 16.20 5.15 -8.50
N ASN A 231 16.82 4.00 -8.19
CA ASN A 231 17.94 3.86 -7.27
C ASN A 231 17.69 4.37 -5.83
N ILE A 232 16.42 4.55 -5.47
CA ILE A 232 16.05 4.92 -4.10
C ILE A 232 15.94 3.65 -3.25
N LYS A 233 16.50 3.73 -2.04
CA LYS A 233 16.44 2.68 -1.04
C LYS A 233 15.58 3.14 0.13
N GLU A 234 14.51 2.41 0.42
CA GLU A 234 13.61 2.70 1.55
C GLU A 234 13.38 1.46 2.43
N PRO A 235 13.26 1.63 3.76
CA PRO A 235 12.91 0.53 4.66
C PRO A 235 11.54 -0.08 4.34
N LEU A 236 11.45 -1.41 4.36
CA LEU A 236 10.18 -2.13 4.26
C LEU A 236 9.52 -2.18 5.65
N GLN A 237 8.39 -1.47 5.83
CA GLN A 237 7.69 -1.27 7.12
C GLN A 237 8.63 -1.04 8.32
N GLY A 238 9.48 -0.02 8.25
CA GLY A 238 10.40 0.33 9.35
C GLY A 238 11.67 -0.54 9.41
N GLY A 239 11.80 -1.51 8.51
CA GLY A 239 13.07 -2.18 8.18
C GLY A 239 13.51 -3.27 9.15
N THR A 240 12.61 -3.79 9.98
CA THR A 240 12.91 -4.95 10.82
C THR A 240 11.71 -5.90 10.90
N ALA A 241 11.96 -7.21 11.03
CA ALA A 241 10.91 -8.20 11.28
C ALA A 241 11.45 -9.44 11.99
N ALA A 242 10.62 -10.04 12.85
CA ALA A 242 10.88 -11.32 13.49
C ALA A 242 9.88 -12.37 12.97
N PHE A 243 10.41 -13.44 12.37
CA PHE A 243 9.65 -14.56 11.84
C PHE A 243 9.80 -15.76 12.78
N VAL A 244 8.77 -16.01 13.58
CA VAL A 244 8.74 -17.15 14.51
C VAL A 244 8.47 -18.44 13.72
N GLY A 245 9.22 -19.50 14.03
CA GLY A 245 9.08 -20.81 13.38
C GLY A 245 9.79 -20.94 12.03
N PHE A 246 10.35 -19.85 11.49
CA PHE A 246 11.17 -19.90 10.29
C PHE A 246 12.47 -20.67 10.55
N GLY A 247 12.91 -21.41 9.54
CA GLY A 247 14.21 -22.06 9.55
C GLY A 247 15.34 -21.03 9.57
N ALA A 248 16.29 -21.23 10.49
CA ALA A 248 17.52 -20.43 10.58
C ALA A 248 18.78 -21.33 10.59
N GLY A 249 18.62 -22.60 10.24
CA GLY A 249 19.66 -23.61 10.22
C GLY A 249 20.43 -23.66 8.90
N ALA A 250 21.52 -24.42 8.91
CA ALA A 250 22.28 -24.71 7.70
C ALA A 250 21.42 -25.54 6.73
N GLY A 251 21.23 -25.03 5.51
CA GLY A 251 20.42 -25.67 4.47
C GLY A 251 19.00 -25.12 4.34
N ASP A 252 18.53 -24.32 5.31
CA ASP A 252 17.26 -23.61 5.20
C ASP A 252 17.38 -22.47 4.18
N LYS A 253 16.30 -22.21 3.45
CA LYS A 253 16.21 -21.19 2.40
C LYS A 253 15.04 -20.24 2.64
N LEU A 254 15.06 -19.11 1.97
CA LEU A 254 13.99 -18.14 1.92
C LEU A 254 13.49 -17.94 0.49
N GLU A 255 12.22 -17.60 0.37
CA GLU A 255 11.54 -17.13 -0.84
C GLU A 255 10.69 -15.92 -0.46
N ILE A 256 10.57 -14.96 -1.38
CA ILE A 256 9.67 -13.82 -1.28
C ILE A 256 8.69 -13.88 -2.45
N ARG A 257 7.41 -13.89 -2.13
CA ARG A 257 6.30 -13.81 -3.08
C ARG A 257 5.72 -12.41 -3.07
N PHE A 258 5.27 -11.91 -4.21
CA PHE A 258 4.59 -10.62 -4.31
C PHE A 258 3.18 -10.83 -4.86
N LYS A 259 2.22 -10.00 -4.43
CA LYS A 259 0.97 -9.84 -5.17
C LYS A 259 1.23 -9.13 -6.48
N ALA A 260 2.01 -8.05 -6.44
CA ALA A 260 2.47 -7.37 -7.64
C ALA A 260 3.91 -6.91 -7.49
N ILE A 261 4.67 -7.02 -8.58
CA ILE A 261 6.00 -6.44 -8.69
C ILE A 261 6.23 -6.03 -10.14
N LYS A 262 6.68 -4.80 -10.34
CA LYS A 262 6.88 -4.18 -11.66
C LYS A 262 7.84 -3.01 -11.55
N ILE A 263 8.37 -2.56 -12.68
CA ILE A 263 9.07 -1.26 -12.73
C ILE A 263 8.15 -0.17 -12.21
N PHE A 264 8.72 0.92 -11.71
CA PHE A 264 8.00 2.04 -11.10
C PHE A 264 6.71 2.35 -11.85
N GLN A 265 5.62 2.43 -11.10
CA GLN A 265 4.38 2.94 -11.66
C GLN A 265 4.31 4.41 -11.33
N VAL A 266 4.18 5.28 -12.33
CA VAL A 266 3.53 6.56 -12.05
C VAL A 266 2.12 6.16 -11.60
N GLU A 267 1.77 6.33 -10.33
CA GLU A 267 0.40 6.05 -9.89
C GLU A 267 -0.55 6.85 -10.79
N GLY A 268 -1.30 6.11 -11.63
CA GLY A 268 -2.16 6.64 -12.69
C GLY A 268 -1.55 6.71 -14.10
N MET A 269 -1.18 5.58 -14.70
CA MET A 269 -1.37 5.33 -16.14
C MET A 269 -1.80 3.87 -16.36
N GLY A 270 -3.04 3.55 -16.01
CA GLY A 270 -3.74 2.53 -16.77
C GLY A 270 -3.91 3.07 -18.18
N SER A 271 -3.33 2.43 -19.19
CA SER A 271 -3.54 2.74 -20.61
C SER A 271 -4.95 2.38 -21.10
N GLY A 272 -5.91 2.17 -20.20
CA GLY A 272 -7.30 1.92 -20.54
C GLY A 272 -7.98 3.21 -20.94
N SER A 273 -8.31 3.35 -22.22
CA SER A 273 -9.23 4.38 -22.74
C SER A 273 -10.69 4.17 -22.28
N GLY A 274 -10.90 3.70 -21.06
CA GLY A 274 -12.20 3.43 -20.48
C GLY A 274 -12.65 4.60 -19.62
N SER A 275 -13.70 5.29 -20.06
CA SER A 275 -14.40 6.35 -19.34
C SER A 275 -15.16 5.80 -18.12
N GLY A 276 -14.46 5.18 -17.17
CA GLY A 276 -15.03 4.63 -15.93
C GLY A 276 -14.44 5.36 -14.74
N SER A 277 -15.26 6.15 -14.06
CA SER A 277 -14.95 7.00 -12.91
C SER A 277 -14.65 6.21 -11.62
N GLY A 278 -13.55 5.45 -11.62
CA GLY A 278 -12.96 4.82 -10.43
C GLY A 278 -11.68 5.55 -10.03
N GLU A 279 -11.76 6.37 -8.98
CA GLU A 279 -10.67 7.23 -8.49
C GLU A 279 -9.46 6.40 -8.01
N VAL A 280 -8.37 6.43 -8.79
CA VAL A 280 -7.06 5.88 -8.40
C VAL A 280 -6.05 7.02 -8.27
N GLY A 281 -5.65 7.32 -7.02
CA GLY A 281 -4.33 7.81 -6.56
C GLY A 281 -3.70 9.10 -7.10
N GLY A 282 -4.14 9.63 -8.24
CA GLY A 282 -3.52 10.78 -8.90
C GLY A 282 -3.84 12.11 -8.24
N CYS A 283 -3.20 13.17 -8.75
CA CYS A 283 -3.57 14.55 -8.48
C CYS A 283 -5.02 14.80 -8.87
N LYS A 284 -5.82 15.12 -7.85
CA LYS A 284 -7.27 15.21 -7.93
C LYS A 284 -7.75 16.58 -8.38
N VAL A 285 -6.92 17.62 -8.22
CA VAL A 285 -7.28 19.00 -8.52
C VAL A 285 -6.26 19.68 -9.44
N LEU A 286 -6.04 19.09 -10.63
CA LEU A 286 -5.07 19.56 -11.63
C LEU A 286 -5.20 21.06 -11.97
N ALA A 287 -6.44 21.56 -12.10
CA ALA A 287 -6.66 22.99 -12.36
C ALA A 287 -6.07 23.87 -11.25
N SER A 288 -6.23 23.45 -9.99
CA SER A 288 -5.65 24.13 -8.83
C SER A 288 -4.13 24.01 -8.81
N PHE A 289 -3.59 22.84 -9.19
CA PHE A 289 -2.14 22.65 -9.33
C PHE A 289 -1.53 23.63 -10.33
N LYS A 290 -2.11 23.72 -11.54
CA LYS A 290 -1.63 24.64 -12.58
C LYS A 290 -1.72 26.10 -12.13
N ALA A 291 -2.80 26.47 -11.46
CA ALA A 291 -3.02 27.84 -11.00
C ALA A 291 -2.08 28.26 -9.84
N ASN A 292 -1.80 27.35 -8.90
CA ASN A 292 -1.19 27.70 -7.62
C ASN A 292 0.24 27.15 -7.45
N ALA A 293 0.51 25.95 -7.96
CA ALA A 293 1.75 25.22 -7.68
C ALA A 293 2.72 25.16 -8.87
N GLY A 294 2.22 24.93 -10.09
CA GLY A 294 3.04 24.65 -11.28
C GLY A 294 4.16 25.67 -11.52
N THR A 295 3.79 26.95 -11.63
CA THR A 295 4.76 28.05 -11.82
C THR A 295 5.73 28.16 -10.64
N GLN A 296 5.26 28.02 -9.40
CA GLN A 296 6.08 28.19 -8.20
C GLN A 296 7.15 27.10 -8.09
N LEU A 297 6.76 25.85 -8.36
CA LEU A 297 7.65 24.70 -8.39
C LEU A 297 8.67 24.83 -9.52
N THR A 298 8.26 25.22 -10.73
CA THR A 298 9.21 25.43 -11.83
C THR A 298 10.22 26.54 -11.51
N ASN A 299 9.78 27.68 -10.97
CA ASN A 299 10.66 28.81 -10.68
C ASN A 299 11.63 28.52 -9.53
N SER A 300 11.18 27.85 -8.47
CA SER A 300 11.97 27.65 -7.26
C SER A 300 12.79 26.37 -7.29
N CYS A 301 12.26 25.32 -7.92
CA CYS A 301 12.80 23.96 -7.85
C CYS A 301 13.21 23.40 -9.22
N GLY A 302 12.74 23.99 -10.32
CA GLY A 302 12.92 23.46 -11.68
C GLY A 302 14.38 23.36 -12.11
N GLY A 303 15.26 24.23 -11.61
CA GLY A 303 16.70 24.13 -11.88
C GLY A 303 17.36 22.83 -11.41
N CYS A 304 16.72 22.08 -10.51
CA CYS A 304 17.20 20.78 -10.03
C CYS A 304 16.22 19.63 -10.34
N HIS A 305 14.93 19.85 -10.14
CA HIS A 305 13.91 18.81 -10.24
C HIS A 305 13.28 18.70 -11.64
N ALA A 306 13.70 19.53 -12.59
CA ALA A 306 13.31 19.46 -13.99
C ALA A 306 14.53 19.37 -14.91
N GLY A 307 14.30 18.97 -16.16
CA GLY A 307 15.31 18.79 -17.20
C GLY A 307 16.26 17.63 -16.92
N ALA A 308 17.49 17.76 -17.44
CA ALA A 308 18.55 16.76 -17.31
C ALA A 308 19.67 17.18 -16.33
N ALA A 309 19.58 18.38 -15.74
CA ALA A 309 20.69 18.99 -15.01
C ALA A 309 21.03 18.28 -13.70
N ASN A 310 20.04 17.69 -13.01
CA ASN A 310 20.27 16.95 -11.77
C ASN A 310 19.40 15.68 -11.72
N PRO A 311 19.90 14.57 -12.30
CA PRO A 311 19.17 13.29 -12.34
C PRO A 311 18.78 12.78 -10.96
N ASN A 312 19.58 13.04 -9.92
CA ASN A 312 19.28 12.59 -8.56
C ASN A 312 18.11 13.36 -7.96
N ALA A 313 18.05 14.69 -8.14
CA ALA A 313 16.93 15.50 -7.67
C ALA A 313 15.65 15.19 -8.45
N LYS A 314 15.75 15.03 -9.77
CA LYS A 314 14.64 14.59 -10.62
C LYS A 314 14.15 13.18 -10.25
N SER A 315 15.06 12.27 -9.94
CA SER A 315 14.69 10.95 -9.40
C SER A 315 13.97 11.09 -8.07
N ALA A 316 14.35 12.04 -7.20
CA ALA A 316 13.69 12.25 -5.91
C ALA A 316 12.28 12.87 -6.02
N MET A 317 12.06 13.75 -6.99
CA MET A 317 10.76 14.34 -7.31
C MET A 317 10.88 14.97 -8.69
N ASN A 318 10.19 14.40 -9.69
CA ASN A 318 10.22 14.92 -11.05
C ASN A 318 9.11 15.95 -11.25
N ILE A 319 9.48 17.20 -11.53
CA ILE A 319 8.52 18.29 -11.80
C ILE A 319 8.59 18.77 -13.26
N ASP A 320 9.12 17.94 -14.16
CA ASP A 320 9.09 18.22 -15.59
C ASP A 320 7.67 18.52 -16.07
N GLY A 321 7.52 19.69 -16.69
CA GLY A 321 6.23 20.10 -17.21
C GLY A 321 5.22 20.52 -16.14
N ALA A 322 5.63 20.78 -14.90
CA ALA A 322 4.75 21.32 -13.86
C ALA A 322 4.01 22.59 -14.28
N ASN A 323 4.64 23.43 -15.12
CA ASN A 323 4.04 24.62 -15.71
C ASN A 323 3.62 24.43 -17.19
N SER A 324 3.42 23.19 -17.64
CA SER A 324 2.99 22.90 -19.01
C SER A 324 1.56 23.38 -19.24
N ALA A 325 1.31 23.91 -20.44
CA ALA A 325 -0.06 24.18 -20.90
C ALA A 325 -0.84 22.88 -21.18
N ASP A 326 -0.14 21.81 -21.55
CA ASP A 326 -0.70 20.48 -21.77
C ASP A 326 -1.06 19.82 -20.42
N ASP A 327 -2.33 19.50 -20.26
CA ASP A 327 -2.87 18.88 -19.04
C ASP A 327 -2.29 17.51 -18.76
N ALA A 328 -2.04 16.68 -19.78
CA ALA A 328 -1.46 15.35 -19.58
C ALA A 328 -0.05 15.47 -19.02
N VAL A 329 0.73 16.42 -19.53
CA VAL A 329 2.09 16.68 -19.03
C VAL A 329 2.07 17.27 -17.62
N ALA A 330 1.22 18.27 -17.36
CA ALA A 330 1.10 18.87 -16.03
C ALA A 330 0.58 17.88 -14.98
N GLN A 331 -0.30 16.95 -15.36
CA GLN A 331 -0.82 15.88 -14.51
C GLN A 331 0.31 14.97 -13.99
N LEU A 332 1.32 14.67 -14.81
CA LEU A 332 2.44 13.84 -14.38
C LEU A 332 3.26 14.50 -13.29
N ALA A 333 3.62 15.78 -13.48
CA ALA A 333 4.29 16.56 -12.45
C ALA A 333 3.41 16.69 -11.19
N CYS A 334 2.10 16.90 -11.35
CA CYS A 334 1.19 17.00 -10.22
C CYS A 334 1.15 15.70 -9.40
N ASN A 335 1.03 14.54 -10.07
CA ASN A 335 1.06 13.23 -9.43
C ASN A 335 2.36 13.05 -8.64
N GLN A 336 3.51 13.41 -9.22
CA GLN A 336 4.81 13.32 -8.55
C GLN A 336 4.86 14.17 -7.27
N VAL A 337 4.44 15.44 -7.33
CA VAL A 337 4.48 16.33 -6.16
C VAL A 337 3.46 15.90 -5.10
N ARG A 338 2.29 15.40 -5.52
CA ARG A 338 1.25 14.91 -4.60
C ARG A 338 1.73 13.77 -3.71
N THR A 339 2.59 12.87 -4.22
CA THR A 339 3.18 11.77 -3.41
C THR A 339 3.98 12.28 -2.21
N ARG A 340 4.32 13.58 -2.18
CA ARG A 340 5.07 14.25 -1.11
C ARG A 340 4.19 15.03 -0.15
N ILE A 341 2.86 15.03 -0.33
CA ILE A 341 1.92 15.67 0.58
C ILE A 341 1.69 14.77 1.79
N ASN A 342 1.86 15.34 2.99
CA ASN A 342 1.37 14.74 4.22
C ASN A 342 -0.07 15.22 4.45
N PHE A 343 -1.06 14.37 4.19
CA PHE A 343 -2.47 14.77 4.27
C PHE A 343 -2.97 14.94 5.71
N GLN A 344 -2.32 14.29 6.69
CA GLN A 344 -2.60 14.47 8.10
C GLN A 344 -2.19 15.88 8.57
N ASN A 345 -0.96 16.28 8.22
CA ASN A 345 -0.43 17.61 8.49
C ASN A 345 0.32 18.16 7.27
N THR A 346 -0.32 19.03 6.51
CA THR A 346 0.20 19.52 5.23
C THR A 346 1.46 20.35 5.39
N ASP A 347 1.71 20.96 6.55
CA ASP A 347 2.95 21.70 6.82
C ASP A 347 4.18 20.78 6.91
N LEU A 348 3.98 19.50 7.18
CA LEU A 348 5.03 18.48 7.20
C LEU A 348 5.22 17.78 5.82
N SER A 349 4.62 18.31 4.76
CA SER A 349 4.83 17.79 3.40
C SER A 349 6.28 17.96 2.98
N GLY A 350 6.87 16.96 2.32
CA GLY A 350 8.30 16.92 2.03
C GLY A 350 8.79 18.10 1.20
N PHE A 351 7.98 18.62 0.28
CA PHE A 351 8.30 19.79 -0.54
C PHE A 351 8.15 21.13 0.19
N TYR A 352 7.62 21.16 1.42
CA TYR A 352 7.72 22.31 2.32
C TYR A 352 8.89 22.18 3.29
N VAL A 353 9.05 21.00 3.89
CA VAL A 353 10.10 20.74 4.89
C VAL A 353 11.49 20.88 4.25
N ALA A 354 11.71 20.24 3.10
CA ALA A 354 13.03 20.20 2.46
C ALA A 354 13.58 21.60 2.13
N PRO A 355 12.87 22.52 1.44
CA PRO A 355 13.44 23.83 1.11
C PRO A 355 13.29 24.88 2.22
N ASN A 356 12.66 24.57 3.37
CA ASN A 356 12.47 25.53 4.45
C ASN A 356 13.81 25.92 5.11
N PRO A 357 14.20 27.22 5.12
CA PRO A 357 15.42 27.69 5.76
C PRO A 357 15.52 27.38 7.26
N GLY A 358 14.38 27.33 7.96
CA GLY A 358 14.32 27.05 9.39
C GLY A 358 14.33 25.55 9.73
N ASP A 359 14.27 24.67 8.73
CA ASP A 359 14.21 23.23 8.94
C ASP A 359 15.59 22.56 8.80
N PRO A 360 15.98 21.65 9.72
CA PRO A 360 17.30 21.04 9.75
C PRO A 360 17.56 19.99 8.65
N THR A 361 16.58 19.65 7.81
CA THR A 361 16.79 18.70 6.70
C THR A 361 17.90 19.14 5.77
N ASN A 362 18.75 18.18 5.36
CA ASN A 362 19.94 18.41 4.53
C ASN A 362 19.60 18.55 3.03
N HIS A 363 18.71 19.49 2.70
CA HIS A 363 18.40 19.83 1.31
C HIS A 363 19.31 20.97 0.83
N PRO A 364 19.95 20.87 -0.35
CA PRO A 364 20.94 21.86 -0.81
C PRO A 364 20.33 23.22 -1.17
N PHE A 365 19.04 23.25 -1.51
CA PHE A 365 18.31 24.49 -1.75
C PHE A 365 17.47 24.85 -0.53
N LYS A 366 17.67 26.07 -0.01
CA LYS A 366 16.99 26.60 1.18
C LYS A 366 16.55 28.06 0.98
N PHE A 367 16.04 28.43 -0.21
CA PHE A 367 15.67 29.82 -0.55
C PHE A 367 16.75 30.86 -0.16
N ASN A 368 18.04 30.51 -0.31
CA ASN A 368 19.19 31.32 0.11
C ASN A 368 19.16 31.75 1.60
N GLY A 369 18.57 30.92 2.47
CA GLY A 369 18.39 31.24 3.88
C GLY A 369 17.25 32.23 4.17
N ASN A 370 16.49 32.66 3.16
CA ASN A 370 15.47 33.69 3.32
C ASN A 370 14.09 33.10 3.63
N GLN A 371 13.68 33.19 4.91
CA GLN A 371 12.39 32.69 5.39
C GLN A 371 11.19 33.36 4.71
N ALA A 372 11.27 34.65 4.37
CA ALA A 372 10.18 35.36 3.72
C ALA A 372 9.90 34.81 2.30
N ASN A 373 10.95 34.47 1.56
CA ASN A 373 10.82 33.86 0.24
C ASN A 373 10.19 32.47 0.33
N PHE A 374 10.60 31.66 1.31
CA PHE A 374 9.96 30.36 1.57
C PHE A 374 8.48 30.54 1.94
N ASN A 375 8.15 31.48 2.82
CA ASN A 375 6.77 31.73 3.23
C ASN A 375 5.91 32.16 2.03
N ALA A 376 6.45 32.98 1.11
CA ALA A 376 5.76 33.36 -0.12
C ALA A 376 5.53 32.17 -1.06
N PHE A 377 6.54 31.32 -1.25
CA PHE A 377 6.40 30.06 -1.99
C PHE A 377 5.31 29.17 -1.39
N LYS A 378 5.37 28.93 -0.07
CA LYS A 378 4.39 28.09 0.63
C LYS A 378 2.99 28.67 0.48
N ALA A 379 2.80 29.97 0.73
CA ALA A 379 1.50 30.63 0.61
C ALA A 379 0.89 30.52 -0.80
N ALA A 380 1.72 30.52 -1.84
CA ALA A 380 1.26 30.34 -3.22
C ALA A 380 0.87 28.88 -3.53
N VAL A 381 1.60 27.90 -3.00
CA VAL A 381 1.36 26.46 -3.25
C VAL A 381 0.23 25.89 -2.36
N ASP A 382 0.06 26.39 -1.13
CA ASP A 382 -0.87 25.85 -0.13
C ASP A 382 -2.32 25.70 -0.61
N PRO A 383 -2.90 26.65 -1.39
CA PRO A 383 -4.25 26.50 -1.92
C PRO A 383 -4.47 25.20 -2.71
N TRP A 384 -3.48 24.74 -3.48
CA TRP A 384 -3.55 23.45 -4.16
C TRP A 384 -3.47 22.28 -3.19
N VAL A 385 -2.56 22.33 -2.21
CA VAL A 385 -2.35 21.26 -1.23
C VAL A 385 -3.60 21.05 -0.36
N GLN A 386 -4.23 22.13 0.08
CA GLN A 386 -5.48 22.06 0.83
C GLN A 386 -6.62 21.51 -0.04
N ALA A 387 -6.69 21.91 -1.31
CA ALA A 387 -7.68 21.37 -2.24
C ALA A 387 -7.49 19.86 -2.48
N GLU A 388 -6.25 19.38 -2.65
CA GLU A 388 -5.93 17.94 -2.73
C GLU A 388 -6.33 17.18 -1.46
N LYS A 389 -6.14 17.77 -0.28
CA LYS A 389 -6.52 17.16 1.00
C LYS A 389 -8.03 16.93 1.12
N THR A 390 -8.83 17.82 0.54
CA THR A 390 -10.29 17.75 0.60
C THR A 390 -10.93 17.07 -0.60
N ALA A 391 -10.15 16.77 -1.63
CA ALA A 391 -10.67 16.18 -2.86
C ALA A 391 -11.04 14.70 -2.63
N PRO A 392 -12.26 14.28 -3.04
CA PRO A 392 -12.83 12.96 -2.77
C PRO A 392 -11.91 11.84 -3.26
#